data_AF-A0A3D9MYL0-F1
#
_entry.id   AF-A0A3D9MYL0-F1
#
_cell.length_a   1.000
_cell.length_b   1.000
_cell.length_c   1.000
_cell.angle_alpha   90.00
_cell.angle_beta   90.00
_cell.angle_gamma   90.00
#
_symmetry.space_group_name_H-M   'P 1'
#
loop_
_entity.id
_entity.type
_entity.pdbx_description
1 polymer ?
#
loop_
_entity_poly.entity_id
_entity_poly.type
_entity_poly.pdbx_seq_one_letter_code
_entity_poly.pdbx_strand_id
1 'polypeptide(L)'
;MNESIGLYIMAAIYIFGGLMHFLRPKMYMRIMPRYLPNHKALVYLSGVAEIVLGIGLCIPAVKAFSIYGIMAMLAVFLLVHVYMLSSEKAAAGIPKWILILRLPLQFGLMYWAYTYLN
;
A
#
# COMPACT_ATOMS: atom_id res chain seq x y z
N MET A 1 21.45 -3.50 -17.40
CA MET A 1 20.10 -4.08 -17.27
C MET A 1 20.04 -5.19 -16.21
N ASN A 2 20.76 -5.07 -15.08
CA ASN A 2 20.49 -5.92 -13.92
C ASN A 2 19.45 -5.21 -13.05
N GLU A 3 18.22 -5.13 -13.55
CA GLU A 3 17.11 -4.85 -12.63
C GLU A 3 16.99 -6.08 -11.74
N SER A 4 17.40 -5.93 -10.47
CA SER A 4 17.48 -7.00 -9.49
C SER A 4 16.13 -7.71 -9.40
N ILE A 5 16.10 -9.04 -9.33
CA ILE A 5 14.87 -9.85 -9.17
C ILE A 5 13.92 -9.27 -8.12
N GLY A 6 14.47 -8.66 -7.06
CA GLY A 6 13.70 -7.95 -6.03
C GLY A 6 12.78 -6.84 -6.54
N LEU A 7 13.13 -6.09 -7.59
CA LEU A 7 12.25 -5.06 -8.15
C LEU A 7 11.01 -5.66 -8.78
N TYR A 8 11.13 -6.75 -9.53
CA TYR A 8 9.99 -7.45 -10.11
C TYR A 8 9.10 -8.08 -9.03
N ILE A 9 9.71 -8.59 -7.94
CA ILE A 9 8.95 -9.07 -6.78
C ILE A 9 8.18 -7.91 -6.13
N MET A 10 8.82 -6.75 -5.95
CA MET A 10 8.18 -5.56 -5.40
C MET A 10 7.01 -5.09 -6.27
N ALA A 11 7.21 -5.01 -7.58
CA ALA A 11 6.16 -4.70 -8.54
C ALA A 11 4.99 -5.69 -8.46
N ALA A 12 5.27 -7.00 -8.42
CA ALA A 12 4.25 -8.03 -8.29
C ALA A 12 3.44 -7.90 -6.98
N ILE A 13 4.09 -7.58 -5.86
CA ILE A 13 3.42 -7.35 -4.57
C ILE A 13 2.42 -6.20 -4.67
N TYR A 14 2.82 -5.05 -5.24
CA TYR A 14 1.92 -3.90 -5.37
C TYR A 14 0.79 -4.15 -6.38
N ILE A 15 1.08 -4.77 -7.52
CA ILE A 15 0.05 -5.11 -8.50
C ILE A 15 -0.97 -6.08 -7.88
N PHE A 16 -0.50 -7.11 -7.18
CA PHE A 16 -1.38 -8.07 -6.49
C PHE A 16 -2.21 -7.40 -5.39
N GLY A 17 -1.59 -6.52 -4.59
CA GLY A 17 -2.28 -5.71 -3.58
C GLY A 17 -3.38 -4.84 -4.19
N GLY A 18 -3.09 -4.19 -5.31
CA GLY A 18 -4.05 -3.35 -6.02
C GLY A 18 -5.21 -4.15 -6.58
N LEU A 19 -4.96 -5.33 -7.14
CA LEU A 19 -6.01 -6.25 -7.58
C LEU A 19 -6.92 -6.69 -6.42
N MET A 20 -6.38 -6.90 -5.22
CA MET A 20 -7.17 -7.27 -4.05
C MET A 20 -8.17 -6.18 -3.63
N HIS A 21 -7.90 -4.91 -3.89
CA HIS A 21 -8.85 -3.82 -3.66
C HIS A 21 -10.12 -3.97 -4.51
N PHE A 22 -10.00 -4.51 -5.73
CA PHE A 22 -11.15 -4.79 -6.62
C PHE A 22 -11.84 -6.10 -6.31
N LEU A 23 -11.08 -7.13 -5.92
CA LEU A 23 -11.61 -8.46 -5.62
C LEU A 23 -12.32 -8.53 -4.26
N ARG A 24 -11.80 -7.81 -3.24
CA ARG A 24 -12.36 -7.82 -1.88
C ARG A 24 -12.56 -6.41 -1.29
N PRO A 25 -13.26 -5.49 -1.99
CA PRO A 25 -13.44 -4.11 -1.54
C PRO A 25 -14.12 -4.01 -0.17
N LYS A 26 -15.02 -4.95 0.17
CA LYS A 26 -15.71 -5.00 1.47
C LYS A 26 -14.76 -5.11 2.67
N MET A 27 -13.61 -5.77 2.50
CA MET A 27 -12.61 -5.87 3.56
C MET A 27 -11.96 -4.51 3.81
N TYR A 28 -11.55 -3.82 2.75
CA TYR A 28 -10.91 -2.52 2.81
C TYR A 28 -11.86 -1.41 3.29
N MET A 29 -13.12 -1.42 2.82
CA MET A 29 -14.12 -0.43 3.27
C MET A 29 -14.41 -0.53 4.77
N ARG A 30 -14.26 -1.71 5.39
CA ARG A 30 -14.49 -1.92 6.83
C ARG A 30 -13.40 -1.29 7.69
N ILE A 31 -12.16 -1.23 7.18
CA ILE A 31 -11.01 -0.69 7.90
C ILE A 31 -10.81 0.81 7.67
N MET A 32 -11.52 1.40 6.70
CA MET A 32 -11.38 2.81 6.38
C MET A 32 -11.84 3.72 7.54
N PRO A 33 -11.06 4.77 7.87
CA PRO A 33 -11.44 5.73 8.88
C PRO A 33 -12.74 6.45 8.56
N ARG A 34 -13.60 6.63 9.57
CA ARG A 34 -14.92 7.26 9.42
C ARG A 34 -14.90 8.71 8.97
N TYR A 35 -13.75 9.39 9.10
CA TYR A 35 -13.60 10.78 8.67
C TYR A 35 -13.36 10.91 7.16
N LEU A 36 -13.06 9.82 6.45
CA LEU A 36 -12.86 9.86 5.00
C LEU A 36 -14.20 9.72 4.27
N PRO A 37 -14.55 10.62 3.34
CA PRO A 37 -15.76 10.49 2.56
C PRO A 37 -15.62 9.38 1.51
N ASN A 38 -16.75 8.75 1.16
CA ASN A 38 -16.86 7.84 0.01
C ASN A 38 -15.79 6.71 -0.03
N HIS A 39 -15.79 5.86 1.00
CA HIS A 39 -14.80 4.77 1.17
C HIS A 39 -14.61 3.91 -0.09
N LYS A 40 -15.69 3.63 -0.82
CA LYS A 40 -15.65 2.79 -2.03
C LYS A 40 -14.78 3.40 -3.13
N ALA A 41 -14.92 4.70 -3.37
CA ALA A 41 -14.13 5.40 -4.38
C ALA A 41 -12.65 5.45 -3.99
N LEU A 42 -12.34 5.72 -2.71
CA LEU A 42 -10.97 5.76 -2.21
C LEU A 42 -10.27 4.40 -2.29
N VAL A 43 -10.96 3.31 -1.96
CA VAL A 43 -10.45 1.93 -2.09
C VAL A 43 -10.12 1.59 -3.55
N TYR A 44 -10.97 1.97 -4.50
CA TYR A 44 -10.67 1.73 -5.91
C TYR A 44 -9.54 2.62 -6.42
N LEU A 45 -9.52 3.90 -6.03
CA LEU A 45 -8.45 4.82 -6.42
C LEU A 45 -7.09 4.35 -5.91
N SER A 46 -7.02 3.89 -4.65
CA SER A 46 -5.79 3.32 -4.10
C SER A 46 -5.38 2.03 -4.82
N GLY A 47 -6.35 1.17 -5.16
CA GLY A 47 -6.08 -0.03 -5.95
C GLY A 47 -5.54 0.26 -7.35
N VAL A 48 -6.08 1.27 -8.05
CA VAL A 48 -5.53 1.73 -9.33
C VAL A 48 -4.11 2.26 -9.14
N ALA A 49 -3.88 3.10 -8.12
CA ALA A 49 -2.58 3.68 -7.84
C ALA A 49 -1.52 2.58 -7.58
N GLU A 50 -1.84 1.57 -6.77
CA GLU A 50 -0.95 0.43 -6.52
C GLU A 50 -0.55 -0.30 -7.80
N ILE A 51 -1.50 -0.57 -8.70
CA ILE A 51 -1.23 -1.26 -9.97
C ILE A 51 -0.37 -0.37 -10.88
N VAL A 52 -0.74 0.90 -11.06
CA VAL A 52 -0.03 1.82 -11.95
C VAL A 52 1.40 2.05 -11.48
N LEU A 53 1.59 2.27 -10.18
CA LEU A 53 2.93 2.45 -9.60
C LEU A 53 3.74 1.14 -9.64
N GLY A 54 3.10 -0.01 -9.41
CA GLY A 54 3.73 -1.32 -9.54
C GLY A 54 4.23 -1.59 -10.95
N ILE A 55 3.44 -1.27 -11.97
CA ILE A 55 3.86 -1.36 -13.38
C ILE A 55 4.96 -0.32 -13.68
N GLY A 56 4.82 0.90 -13.16
CA GLY A 56 5.78 1.99 -13.36
C GLY A 56 7.17 1.69 -12.79
N LEU A 57 7.29 0.86 -11.74
CA LEU A 57 8.59 0.36 -11.27
C LEU A 57 9.36 -0.39 -12.34
N CYS A 58 8.68 -1.16 -13.20
CA CYS A 58 9.30 -1.95 -14.26
C CYS A 58 9.75 -1.10 -15.47
N ILE A 59 9.41 0.19 -15.50
CA ILE A 59 9.72 1.09 -16.61
C ILE A 59 10.83 2.05 -16.14
N PRO A 60 12.08 1.94 -16.66
CA PRO A 60 13.20 2.75 -16.17
C PRO A 60 12.95 4.26 -16.21
N ALA A 61 12.22 4.75 -17.21
CA ALA A 61 11.90 6.16 -17.38
C ALA A 61 11.01 6.75 -16.27
N VAL A 62 10.14 5.95 -15.65
CA VAL A 62 9.21 6.39 -14.60
C VAL A 62 9.46 5.69 -13.25
N LYS A 63 10.53 4.90 -13.15
CA LYS A 63 10.89 4.15 -11.93
C LYS A 63 11.00 5.06 -10.72
N ALA A 64 11.76 6.15 -10.82
CA ALA A 64 11.96 7.09 -9.71
C ALA A 64 10.64 7.70 -9.24
N PHE A 65 9.79 8.15 -10.16
CA PHE A 65 8.44 8.65 -9.84
C PHE A 65 7.58 7.58 -9.17
N SER A 66 7.67 6.33 -9.63
CA SER A 66 6.92 5.22 -9.07
C SER A 66 7.36 4.89 -7.64
N ILE A 67 8.67 4.94 -7.36
CA ILE A 67 9.21 4.78 -6.00
C ILE A 67 8.68 5.86 -5.07
N TYR A 68 8.78 7.13 -5.46
CA TYR A 68 8.24 8.24 -4.65
C TYR A 68 6.72 8.12 -4.45
N GLY A 69 5.98 7.72 -5.49
CA GLY A 69 4.55 7.47 -5.41
C GLY A 69 4.20 6.35 -4.44
N ILE A 70 4.93 5.24 -4.47
CA ILE A 70 4.77 4.12 -3.52
C ILE A 70 5.03 4.58 -2.10
N MET A 71 6.12 5.31 -1.86
CA MET A 71 6.43 5.84 -0.53
C MET A 71 5.33 6.78 -0.02
N ALA A 72 4.84 7.69 -0.87
CA ALA A 72 3.75 8.59 -0.52
C ALA A 72 2.44 7.84 -0.21
N MET A 73 2.08 6.86 -1.03
CA MET A 73 0.89 6.03 -0.84
C MET A 73 0.99 5.21 0.45
N LEU A 74 2.14 4.60 0.73
CA LEU A 74 2.37 3.87 1.99
C LEU A 74 2.28 4.80 3.20
N ALA A 75 2.75 6.04 3.11
CA ALA A 75 2.58 7.05 4.16
C ALA A 75 1.10 7.39 4.40
N VAL A 76 0.28 7.48 3.34
CA VAL A 76 -1.18 7.65 3.49
C VAL A 76 -1.82 6.43 4.15
N PHE A 77 -1.43 5.22 3.74
CA PHE A 77 -1.93 3.98 4.36
C PHE A 77 -1.52 3.85 5.84
N LEU A 78 -0.37 4.41 6.21
CA LEU A 78 0.08 4.45 7.61
C LEU A 78 -0.94 5.18 8.49
N LEU A 79 -1.55 6.27 8.01
CA LEU A 79 -2.60 6.98 8.73
C LEU A 79 -3.82 6.09 8.98
N VAL A 80 -4.20 5.28 7.99
CA VAL A 80 -5.29 4.30 8.12
C VAL A 80 -4.92 3.20 9.14
N HIS A 81 -3.71 2.66 9.07
CA HIS A 81 -3.26 1.62 10.00
C HIS A 81 -3.13 2.12 11.45
N VAL A 82 -2.64 3.35 11.64
CA VAL A 82 -2.61 3.99 12.97
C VAL A 82 -4.03 4.23 13.47
N TYR A 83 -4.96 4.64 12.62
CA TYR A 83 -6.37 4.76 13.00
C TYR A 83 -6.96 3.42 13.47
N MET A 84 -6.59 2.30 12.84
CA MET A 84 -7.05 0.97 13.28
C MET A 84 -6.60 0.60 14.70
N LEU A 85 -5.49 1.16 15.19
CA LEU A 85 -5.00 0.95 16.56
C LEU A 85 -5.77 1.77 17.60
N SER A 86 -6.53 2.79 17.19
CA SER A 86 -7.23 3.70 18.10
C SER A 86 -8.39 3.04 18.86
N SER A 87 -9.04 2.03 18.29
CA SER A 87 -10.18 1.36 18.92
C SER A 87 -10.43 -0.03 18.33
N GLU A 88 -11.06 -0.91 19.11
CA GLU A 88 -11.43 -2.26 18.64
C GLU A 88 -12.47 -2.23 17.52
N LYS A 89 -13.34 -1.20 17.51
CA LYS A 89 -14.27 -0.97 16.39
C LYS A 89 -13.52 -0.63 15.10
N ALA A 90 -12.44 0.15 15.20
CA ALA A 90 -11.59 0.49 14.05
C ALA A 90 -10.67 -0.68 13.61
N ALA A 91 -10.28 -1.54 14.55
CA ALA A 91 -9.51 -2.76 14.26
C ALA A 91 -10.28 -3.75 13.37
N ALA A 92 -11.61 -3.61 13.24
CA ALA A 92 -12.45 -4.38 12.32
C ALA A 92 -12.33 -5.91 12.48
N GLY A 93 -12.04 -6.37 13.70
CA GLY A 93 -11.84 -7.80 14.03
C GLY A 93 -10.42 -8.32 13.76
N ILE A 94 -9.46 -7.46 13.40
CA ILE A 94 -8.07 -7.84 13.22
C ILE A 94 -7.34 -7.79 14.56
N PRO A 95 -6.59 -8.84 14.95
CA PRO A 95 -5.80 -8.85 16.18
C PRO A 95 -4.80 -7.69 16.26
N LYS A 96 -4.68 -7.06 17.44
CA LYS A 96 -3.79 -5.91 17.66
C LYS A 96 -2.33 -6.19 17.28
N TRP A 97 -1.83 -7.39 17.54
CA TRP A 97 -0.45 -7.76 17.18
C TRP A 97 -0.18 -7.73 15.67
N ILE A 98 -1.17 -8.09 14.84
CA ILE A 98 -1.08 -7.99 13.38
C ILE A 98 -1.05 -6.52 12.96
N LEU A 99 -1.89 -5.68 13.58
CA LEU A 99 -1.93 -4.24 13.30
C LEU A 99 -0.60 -3.57 13.65
N ILE A 100 -0.01 -3.94 14.79
CA ILE A 100 1.31 -3.45 15.20
C ILE A 100 2.38 -3.93 14.22
N LEU A 101 2.36 -5.20 13.80
CA LEU A 101 3.32 -5.76 12.83
C LEU A 101 3.27 -5.09 11.46
N ARG A 102 2.09 -4.57 11.04
CA ARG A 102 1.96 -3.84 9.76
C ARG A 102 2.74 -2.54 9.73
N LEU A 103 2.89 -1.85 10.86
CA LEU A 103 3.62 -0.58 10.93
C LEU A 103 5.12 -0.73 10.54
N PRO A 104 5.93 -1.59 11.18
CA PRO A 104 7.32 -1.79 10.78
C PRO A 104 7.43 -2.39 9.37
N LEU A 105 6.47 -3.23 8.96
CA LEU A 105 6.44 -3.75 7.59
C LEU A 105 6.28 -2.61 6.56
N GLN A 106 5.43 -1.62 6.80
CA GLN A 106 5.31 -0.46 5.91
C GLN A 106 6.61 0.33 5.81
N PHE A 107 7.28 0.61 6.93
CA PHE A 107 8.57 1.28 6.91
C PHE A 107 9.64 0.44 6.17
N GLY A 108 9.61 -0.89 6.34
CA GLY A 108 10.46 -1.81 5.61
C GLY A 108 10.23 -1.77 4.10
N LEU A 109 8.96 -1.73 3.66
CA LEU A 109 8.60 -1.60 2.24
C LEU A 109 9.01 -0.24 1.66
N MET A 110 8.85 0.85 2.43
CA MET A 110 9.31 2.19 2.03
C MET A 110 10.83 2.23 1.89
N TYR A 111 11.57 1.66 2.86
CA TYR A 111 13.02 1.56 2.79
C TYR A 111 13.47 0.72 1.61
N TRP A 112 12.83 -0.44 1.37
CA TRP A 112 13.14 -1.29 0.22
C TRP A 112 12.92 -0.56 -1.10
N ALA A 113 11.80 0.16 -1.25
CA ALA A 113 11.57 1.00 -2.43
C ALA A 113 12.65 2.08 -2.59
N TYR A 114 13.05 2.74 -1.50
CA TYR A 114 14.12 3.74 -1.49
C TYR A 114 15.48 3.19 -1.94
N THR A 115 15.80 1.91 -1.67
CA THR A 115 17.06 1.31 -2.14
C THR A 115 17.20 1.27 -3.67
N TYR A 116 16.11 1.35 -4.42
CA TYR A 116 16.11 1.33 -5.90
C TYR A 116 16.18 2.72 -6.55
N LEU A 117 16.26 3.79 -5.74
CA LEU A 117 16.41 5.18 -6.20
C LEU A 117 17.85 5.54 -6.56
N ASN A 118 18.83 4.80 -6.03
CA ASN A 118 20.26 4.92 -6.30
C ASN A 118 20.75 3.82 -7.25
#